data_AF-A0A1G6PRJ4-F1
#
_entry.id   AF-A0A1G6PRJ4-F1
#
_cell.length_a   1.000
_cell.length_b   1.000
_cell.length_c   1.000
_cell.angle_alpha   90.00
_cell.angle_beta   90.00
_cell.angle_gamma   90.00
#
_symmetry.space_group_name_H-M   'P 1'
#
loop_
_entity.id
_entity.type
_entity.pdbx_description
1 polymer ?
#
loop_
_entity_poly.entity_id
_entity_poly.type
_entity_poly.pdbx_seq_one_letter_code
_entity_poly.pdbx_strand_id
1 'polypeptide(L)'
;MSRLVIVANRVPNPKERGATAGGLAVALQDAVTQREAMWFGWSGQTAESTAERPTEVVQGRLTYATLDLGRQDYTRYYQGFANGVLWPTLHYRLGLARFQREDYVGYRGVNAAFAAALAPLLRPDDLVWTHDFHLFPFGRELRRLGCTQRQGFFLHVPFPPYGLFLALPRAEELLADLAAYDVIGVQTEDDAINLRHALEAVGQGEAAARVAAFPVGIDADAFRRLAERALTRAETRRFHQSLVGRALVMGVDRLDYTKGLPQRFAGYAQLLARFTAHRGRATYLQVTPVSRGDVAQYRSLRRELDEWAGRINGQYAEPDWVPLRYMTRPVQRPVLAGFMRLARVGLVTPLRDGMNLVAKEYVAAQDPADPGVLVLSRFAGASPAMPGSVLVNPLDPDEIAESLDAALSMPREERVARWQANHDAVWGASARAWSRSFLSALEG
;
A
#
# COMPACT_ATOMS: atom_id res chain seq x y z
N MET A 1 -12.45 20.41 19.49
CA MET A 1 -11.37 19.81 18.67
C MET A 1 -11.44 20.46 17.31
N SER A 2 -10.31 20.89 16.78
CA SER A 2 -10.18 21.35 15.39
C SER A 2 -10.74 20.34 14.40
N ARG A 3 -11.38 20.83 13.34
CA ARG A 3 -11.84 19.98 12.24
C ARG A 3 -10.61 19.44 11.48
N LEU A 4 -10.67 18.15 11.12
CA LEU A 4 -9.61 17.48 10.37
C LEU A 4 -9.90 17.52 8.88
N VAL A 5 -8.99 18.07 8.09
CA VAL A 5 -9.08 18.12 6.62
C VAL A 5 -8.08 17.14 6.03
N ILE A 6 -8.56 15.96 5.64
CA ILE A 6 -7.79 14.90 4.98
C ILE A 6 -7.67 15.23 3.50
N VAL A 7 -6.46 15.38 3.00
CA VAL A 7 -6.17 15.64 1.59
C VAL A 7 -5.46 14.42 1.02
N ALA A 8 -6.08 13.74 0.07
CA ALA A 8 -5.47 12.58 -0.58
C ALA A 8 -5.78 12.60 -2.07
N ASN A 9 -4.90 12.04 -2.91
CA ASN A 9 -5.14 12.00 -4.35
C ASN A 9 -6.52 11.40 -4.67
N ARG A 10 -6.88 10.24 -4.10
CA ARG A 10 -8.18 9.60 -4.35
C ARG A 10 -9.08 9.69 -3.11
N VAL A 11 -10.31 10.15 -3.31
CA VAL A 11 -11.36 10.18 -2.28
C VAL A 11 -12.25 8.93 -2.37
N PRO A 12 -12.63 8.30 -1.24
CA PRO A 12 -13.61 7.21 -1.23
C PRO A 12 -14.96 7.68 -1.77
N ASN A 13 -15.61 6.88 -2.61
CA ASN A 13 -16.93 7.22 -3.14
C ASN A 13 -18.00 7.06 -2.04
N PRO A 14 -18.68 8.14 -1.61
CA PRO A 14 -19.68 8.09 -0.53
C PRO A 14 -20.92 7.24 -0.87
N LYS A 15 -21.17 6.97 -2.16
CA LYS A 15 -22.33 6.19 -2.63
C LYS A 15 -22.06 4.69 -2.73
N GLU A 16 -20.81 4.27 -2.77
CA GLU A 16 -20.46 2.86 -2.90
C GLU A 16 -20.45 2.18 -1.53
N ARG A 17 -21.55 1.49 -1.20
CA ARG A 17 -21.62 0.60 -0.02
C ARG A 17 -20.55 -0.50 -0.16
N GLY A 18 -19.52 -0.44 0.69
CA GLY A 18 -18.41 -1.40 0.70
C GLY A 18 -17.15 -0.95 -0.04
N ALA A 19 -17.11 0.25 -0.64
CA ALA A 19 -15.91 0.78 -1.32
C ALA A 19 -14.93 1.55 -0.43
N THR A 20 -14.85 1.21 0.86
CA THR A 20 -13.64 1.42 1.66
C THR A 20 -12.55 0.41 1.24
N ALA A 21 -12.26 0.33 -0.07
CA ALA A 21 -11.27 -0.58 -0.64
C ALA A 21 -9.83 0.01 -0.66
N GLY A 22 -9.66 1.25 -0.18
CA GLY A 22 -8.35 1.86 0.04
C GLY A 22 -7.89 1.65 1.48
N GLY A 23 -6.65 1.18 1.67
CA GLY A 23 -6.04 1.02 3.00
C GLY A 23 -6.07 2.30 3.83
N LEU A 24 -5.99 3.47 3.18
CA LEU A 24 -6.07 4.78 3.84
C LEU A 24 -7.43 5.07 4.48
N ALA A 25 -8.53 4.75 3.80
CA ALA A 25 -9.88 4.99 4.33
C ALA A 25 -10.17 4.14 5.56
N VAL A 26 -9.70 2.89 5.55
CA VAL A 26 -9.79 1.99 6.71
C VAL A 26 -8.89 2.50 7.84
N ALA A 27 -7.68 2.95 7.53
CA ALA A 27 -6.73 3.42 8.54
C ALA A 27 -7.18 4.73 9.24
N LEU A 28 -7.92 5.60 8.54
CA LEU A 28 -8.39 6.88 9.06
C LEU A 28 -9.81 6.83 9.67
N GLN A 29 -10.49 5.69 9.63
CA GLN A 29 -11.88 5.57 10.08
C GLN A 29 -12.07 6.08 11.52
N ASP A 30 -11.16 5.73 12.43
CA ASP A 30 -11.22 6.19 13.81
C ASP A 30 -10.98 7.70 13.94
N ALA A 31 -10.03 8.27 13.20
CA ALA A 31 -9.78 9.71 13.22
C ALA A 31 -11.00 10.51 12.72
N VAL A 32 -11.67 10.00 11.68
CA VAL A 32 -12.85 10.63 11.07
C VAL A 32 -14.10 10.54 11.93
N THR A 33 -14.27 9.48 12.73
CA THR A 33 -15.49 9.29 13.54
C THR A 33 -15.50 10.11 14.84
N GLN A 34 -14.33 10.51 15.35
CA GLN A 34 -14.20 11.19 16.64
C GLN A 34 -14.38 12.72 16.58
N ARG A 35 -14.28 13.33 15.40
CA ARG A 35 -14.31 14.78 15.19
C ARG A 35 -15.03 15.13 13.88
N GLU A 36 -15.32 16.41 13.67
CA GLU A 36 -15.73 16.89 12.33
C GLU A 36 -14.55 16.68 11.36
N ALA A 37 -14.83 16.16 10.17
CA ALA A 37 -13.80 15.88 9.19
C ALA A 37 -14.24 16.25 7.76
N MET A 38 -13.27 16.61 6.93
CA MET A 38 -13.43 16.77 5.49
C MET A 38 -12.44 15.85 4.78
N TRP A 39 -12.89 15.15 3.74
CA TRP A 39 -12.03 14.43 2.82
C TRP A 39 -12.02 15.14 1.48
N PHE A 40 -10.87 15.69 1.10
CA PHE A 40 -10.67 16.44 -0.13
C PHE A 40 -9.74 15.71 -1.11
N GLY A 41 -10.03 15.81 -2.42
CA GLY A 41 -9.18 15.27 -3.48
C GLY A 41 -9.91 14.92 -4.77
N TRP A 42 -9.34 14.04 -5.59
CA TRP A 42 -9.94 13.57 -6.84
C TRP A 42 -11.11 12.61 -6.58
N SER A 43 -12.24 12.87 -7.25
CA SER A 43 -13.44 12.02 -7.25
C SER A 43 -13.16 10.63 -7.84
N GLY A 44 -12.20 10.58 -8.75
CA GLY A 44 -11.95 9.42 -9.58
C GLY A 44 -12.46 9.46 -11.00
N GLN A 45 -13.17 10.52 -11.36
CA GLN A 45 -13.71 10.74 -12.69
C GLN A 45 -12.84 11.73 -13.46
N THR A 46 -12.83 11.58 -14.78
CA THR A 46 -12.17 12.52 -15.68
C THR A 46 -13.21 13.34 -16.43
N ALA A 47 -12.98 14.64 -16.55
CA ALA A 47 -13.78 15.58 -17.33
C ALA A 47 -12.95 16.20 -18.47
N GLU A 48 -13.54 17.10 -19.26
CA GLU A 48 -12.82 17.82 -20.32
C GLU A 48 -11.72 18.71 -19.74
N SER A 49 -12.06 19.48 -18.69
CA SER A 49 -11.14 20.30 -17.90
C SER A 49 -11.22 19.93 -16.41
N THR A 50 -10.19 20.30 -15.65
CA THR A 50 -10.20 20.14 -14.19
C THR A 50 -11.20 21.11 -13.58
N ALA A 51 -12.06 20.62 -12.70
CA ALA A 51 -13.04 21.45 -12.02
C ALA A 51 -12.36 22.51 -11.14
N GLU A 52 -12.93 23.73 -11.11
CA GLU A 52 -12.41 24.81 -10.25
C GLU A 52 -12.96 24.74 -8.82
N ARG A 53 -14.16 24.19 -8.66
CA ARG A 53 -14.86 24.07 -7.37
C ARG A 53 -15.18 22.61 -7.07
N PRO A 54 -14.95 22.16 -5.83
CA PRO A 54 -15.28 20.80 -5.45
C PRO A 54 -16.79 20.59 -5.38
N THR A 55 -17.21 19.38 -5.70
CA THR A 55 -18.55 18.90 -5.35
C THR A 55 -18.53 18.40 -3.91
N GLU A 56 -19.42 18.92 -3.07
CA GLU A 56 -19.51 18.55 -1.66
C GLU A 56 -20.66 17.56 -1.41
N VAL A 57 -20.36 16.49 -0.68
CA VAL A 57 -21.35 15.51 -0.19
C VAL A 57 -21.16 15.34 1.31
N VAL A 58 -22.19 15.66 2.09
CA VAL A 58 -22.14 15.55 3.56
C VAL A 58 -22.77 14.23 4.02
N GLN A 59 -22.06 13.49 4.87
CA GLN A 59 -22.53 12.27 5.52
C GLN A 59 -22.22 12.33 7.02
N GLY A 60 -23.21 12.67 7.84
CA GLY A 60 -23.03 12.85 9.28
C GLY A 60 -22.03 13.97 9.58
N ARG A 61 -20.88 13.64 10.17
CA ARG A 61 -19.80 14.58 10.52
C ARG A 61 -18.68 14.66 9.48
N LEU A 62 -18.82 13.94 8.37
CA LEU A 62 -17.84 13.86 7.30
C LEU A 62 -18.36 14.56 6.05
N THR A 63 -17.57 15.50 5.53
CA THR A 63 -17.79 16.13 4.22
C THR A 63 -16.81 15.55 3.20
N TYR A 64 -17.31 15.04 2.09
CA TYR A 64 -16.50 14.67 0.93
C TYR A 64 -16.50 15.84 -0.04
N ALA A 65 -15.34 16.44 -0.30
CA ALA A 65 -15.16 17.56 -1.22
C ALA A 65 -14.28 17.10 -2.40
N THR A 66 -14.90 16.76 -3.54
CA THR A 66 -14.19 16.10 -4.63
C THR A 66 -14.12 16.92 -5.91
N LEU A 67 -13.00 16.83 -6.62
CA LEU A 67 -12.81 17.41 -7.95
C LEU A 67 -12.71 16.32 -9.01
N ASP A 68 -13.26 16.58 -10.19
CA ASP A 68 -12.96 15.81 -11.40
C ASP A 68 -11.70 16.40 -12.05
N LEU A 69 -10.82 15.53 -12.54
CA LEU A 69 -9.60 15.94 -13.24
C LEU A 69 -9.88 16.05 -14.73
N GLY A 70 -9.35 17.09 -15.37
CA GLY A 70 -9.30 17.18 -16.82
C GLY A 70 -8.52 16.00 -17.39
N ARG A 71 -8.91 15.47 -18.55
CA ARG A 71 -8.24 14.30 -19.17
C ARG A 71 -6.74 14.51 -19.33
N GLN A 72 -6.31 15.69 -19.74
CA GLN A 72 -4.89 16.02 -19.91
C GLN A 72 -4.16 16.06 -18.56
N ASP A 73 -4.79 16.64 -17.54
CA ASP A 73 -4.24 16.71 -16.18
C ASP A 73 -4.13 15.31 -15.58
N TYR A 74 -5.15 14.46 -15.71
CA TYR A 74 -5.08 13.05 -15.32
C TYR A 74 -3.89 12.34 -15.96
N THR A 75 -3.68 12.53 -17.27
CA THR A 75 -2.54 11.94 -17.96
C THR A 75 -1.21 12.47 -17.43
N ARG A 76 -1.04 13.80 -17.32
CA ARG A 76 0.25 14.41 -16.96
C ARG A 76 0.60 14.28 -15.48
N TYR A 77 -0.35 14.58 -14.59
CA TYR A 77 -0.18 14.50 -13.14
C TYR A 77 -0.19 13.05 -12.65
N TYR A 78 -1.26 12.29 -12.94
CA TYR A 78 -1.45 10.98 -12.32
C TYR A 78 -0.69 9.88 -13.06
N GLN A 79 -0.86 9.74 -14.39
CA GLN A 79 -0.17 8.68 -15.14
C GLN A 79 1.31 9.03 -15.39
N GLY A 80 1.59 10.29 -15.71
CA GLY A 80 2.90 10.84 -16.03
C GLY A 80 3.79 10.98 -14.81
N PHE A 81 3.82 12.15 -14.17
CA PHE A 81 4.80 12.42 -13.12
C PHE A 81 4.62 11.56 -11.88
N ALA A 82 3.40 11.46 -11.33
CA ALA A 82 3.19 10.72 -10.08
C ALA A 82 3.50 9.22 -10.25
N ASN A 83 2.92 8.54 -11.24
CA ASN A 83 3.08 7.08 -11.38
C ASN A 83 4.15 6.63 -12.39
N GLY A 84 4.53 7.49 -13.33
CA GLY A 84 5.60 7.25 -14.29
C GLY A 84 6.98 7.72 -13.82
N VAL A 85 7.05 8.58 -12.79
CA VAL A 85 8.32 9.11 -12.27
C VAL A 85 8.47 8.90 -10.76
N LEU A 86 7.59 9.47 -9.93
CA LEU A 86 7.74 9.39 -8.47
C LEU A 86 7.59 7.95 -7.96
N TRP A 87 6.56 7.24 -8.38
CA TRP A 87 6.34 5.85 -7.97
C TRP A 87 7.56 4.94 -8.22
N PRO A 88 8.11 4.83 -9.45
CA PRO A 88 9.29 3.99 -9.67
C PRO A 88 10.51 4.47 -8.90
N THR A 89 10.76 5.79 -8.80
CA THR A 89 11.89 6.34 -8.05
C THR A 89 11.80 6.00 -6.55
N LEU A 90 10.65 6.26 -5.93
CA LEU A 90 10.42 5.99 -4.50
C LEU A 90 10.48 4.49 -4.16
N HIS A 91 10.29 3.61 -5.15
CA HIS A 91 10.42 2.16 -5.00
C HIS A 91 11.72 1.60 -5.58
N TYR A 92 12.73 2.45 -5.82
CA TYR A 92 14.09 2.06 -6.18
C TYR A 92 14.17 1.38 -7.55
N ARG A 93 13.24 1.74 -8.44
CA ARG A 93 13.12 1.26 -9.82
C ARG A 93 13.43 2.38 -10.80
N LEU A 94 14.55 3.09 -10.61
CA LEU A 94 14.96 4.23 -11.46
C LEU A 94 14.91 3.91 -12.96
N GLY A 95 15.30 2.70 -13.38
CA GLY A 95 15.23 2.28 -14.78
C GLY A 95 13.82 2.22 -15.38
N LEU A 96 12.76 2.32 -14.57
CA LEU A 96 11.36 2.41 -15.01
C LEU A 96 10.83 3.84 -15.02
N ALA A 97 11.54 4.80 -14.41
CA ALA A 97 11.14 6.19 -14.33
C ALA A 97 11.29 6.87 -15.70
N ARG A 98 10.26 7.61 -16.13
CA ARG A 98 10.23 8.29 -17.43
C ARG A 98 9.88 9.76 -17.25
N PHE A 99 10.90 10.60 -17.09
CA PHE A 99 10.69 12.04 -16.92
C PHE A 99 10.31 12.72 -18.23
N GLN A 100 9.21 13.46 -18.20
CA GLN A 100 8.83 14.45 -19.22
C GLN A 100 8.57 15.78 -18.52
N ARG A 101 9.03 16.88 -19.10
CA ARG A 101 8.90 18.21 -18.47
C ARG A 101 7.44 18.64 -18.38
N GLU A 102 6.66 18.29 -19.40
CA GLU A 102 5.24 18.59 -19.52
C GLU A 102 4.43 17.88 -18.43
N ASP A 103 4.84 16.65 -18.07
CA ASP A 103 4.25 15.90 -16.97
C ASP A 103 4.53 16.56 -15.63
N TYR A 104 5.76 17.05 -15.40
CA TYR A 104 6.10 17.82 -14.20
C TYR A 104 5.29 19.13 -14.11
N VAL A 105 5.14 19.85 -15.22
CA VAL A 105 4.29 21.06 -15.28
C VAL A 105 2.85 20.73 -14.94
N GLY A 106 2.29 19.65 -15.51
CA GLY A 106 0.94 19.18 -15.16
C GLY A 106 0.85 18.78 -13.69
N TYR A 107 1.89 18.16 -13.13
CA TYR A 107 1.91 17.79 -11.72
C TYR A 107 1.85 18.98 -10.77
N ARG A 108 2.64 20.02 -11.06
CA ARG A 108 2.58 21.31 -10.34
C ARG A 108 1.22 21.97 -10.52
N GLY A 109 0.69 21.99 -11.75
CA GLY A 109 -0.60 22.60 -12.09
C GLY A 109 -1.77 22.00 -11.31
N VAL A 110 -1.86 20.67 -11.24
CA VAL A 110 -2.93 19.99 -10.46
C VAL A 110 -2.79 20.27 -8.96
N ASN A 111 -1.57 20.28 -8.41
CA ASN A 111 -1.38 20.63 -6.99
C ASN A 111 -1.82 22.07 -6.68
N ALA A 112 -1.50 23.01 -7.56
CA ALA A 112 -1.94 24.40 -7.42
C ALA A 112 -3.47 24.53 -7.55
N ALA A 113 -4.10 23.81 -8.48
CA ALA A 113 -5.55 23.79 -8.64
C ALA A 113 -6.26 23.18 -7.41
N PHE A 114 -5.72 22.07 -6.88
CA PHE A 114 -6.24 21.45 -5.66
C PHE A 114 -6.13 22.41 -4.46
N ALA A 115 -4.99 23.08 -4.29
CA ALA A 115 -4.82 24.05 -3.22
C ALA A 115 -5.79 25.24 -3.36
N ALA A 116 -5.95 25.78 -4.58
CA ALA A 116 -6.87 26.89 -4.87
C ALA A 116 -8.34 26.52 -4.61
N ALA A 117 -8.72 25.27 -4.89
CA ALA A 117 -10.07 24.77 -4.63
C ALA A 117 -10.33 24.48 -3.15
N LEU A 118 -9.33 24.04 -2.39
CA LEU A 118 -9.47 23.76 -0.95
C LEU A 118 -9.43 25.04 -0.11
N ALA A 119 -8.57 26.01 -0.45
CA ALA A 119 -8.32 27.19 0.39
C ALA A 119 -9.59 27.94 0.84
N PRO A 120 -10.61 28.17 -0.02
CA PRO A 120 -11.85 28.84 0.39
C PRO A 120 -12.72 28.03 1.37
N LEU A 121 -12.49 26.71 1.49
CA LEU A 121 -13.22 25.82 2.38
C LEU A 121 -12.59 25.69 3.76
N LEU A 122 -11.35 26.15 3.93
CA LEU A 122 -10.62 26.02 5.18
C LEU A 122 -11.09 27.03 6.22
N ARG A 123 -11.13 26.59 7.47
CA ARG A 123 -11.35 27.42 8.66
C ARG A 123 -10.01 27.73 9.34
N PRO A 124 -9.87 28.83 10.09
CA PRO A 124 -8.61 29.21 10.72
C PRO A 124 -8.00 28.14 11.64
N ASP A 125 -8.84 27.33 12.28
CA ASP A 125 -8.45 26.31 13.26
C ASP A 125 -8.36 24.89 12.67
N ASP A 126 -8.55 24.70 11.35
CA ASP A 126 -8.47 23.39 10.72
C ASP A 126 -7.05 22.78 10.84
N LEU A 127 -7.00 21.45 10.94
CA LEU A 127 -5.78 20.67 10.77
C LEU A 127 -5.79 20.05 9.37
N VAL A 128 -4.82 20.41 8.53
CA VAL A 128 -4.70 19.85 7.18
C VAL A 128 -3.74 18.67 7.21
N TRP A 129 -4.22 17.48 6.83
CA TRP A 129 -3.41 16.27 6.77
C TRP A 129 -3.35 15.73 5.34
N THR A 130 -2.22 15.98 4.69
CA THR A 130 -1.95 15.61 3.29
C THR A 130 -1.30 14.24 3.19
N HIS A 131 -1.77 13.42 2.26
CA HIS A 131 -1.31 12.05 2.09
C HIS A 131 -0.70 11.79 0.71
N ASP A 132 0.51 11.24 0.76
CA ASP A 132 1.22 10.53 -0.30
C ASP A 132 1.88 11.37 -1.39
N PHE A 133 2.75 10.71 -2.16
CA PHE A 133 3.67 11.33 -3.14
C PHE A 133 3.01 12.15 -4.26
N HIS A 134 1.71 11.98 -4.48
CA HIS A 134 0.98 12.78 -5.45
C HIS A 134 0.89 14.26 -5.06
N LEU A 135 1.13 14.58 -3.78
CA LEU A 135 0.83 15.87 -3.18
C LEU A 135 2.06 16.50 -2.49
N PHE A 136 3.28 16.23 -2.96
CA PHE A 136 4.47 16.90 -2.41
C PHE A 136 4.35 18.44 -2.43
N PRO A 137 3.94 19.09 -3.55
CA PRO A 137 3.82 20.55 -3.62
C PRO A 137 2.66 21.16 -2.83
N PHE A 138 1.67 20.35 -2.46
CA PHE A 138 0.37 20.85 -2.02
C PHE A 138 0.46 21.83 -0.83
N GLY A 139 1.25 21.51 0.19
CA GLY A 139 1.38 22.37 1.37
C GLY A 139 1.99 23.73 1.06
N ARG A 140 3.00 23.76 0.19
CA ARG A 140 3.59 25.02 -0.31
C ARG A 140 2.58 25.85 -1.09
N GLU A 141 1.74 25.23 -1.92
CA GLU A 141 0.71 25.95 -2.67
C GLU A 141 -0.36 26.56 -1.73
N LEU A 142 -0.75 25.87 -0.66
CA LEU A 142 -1.60 26.46 0.38
C LEU A 142 -0.94 27.64 1.08
N ARG A 143 0.35 27.55 1.43
CA ARG A 143 1.10 28.67 2.01
C ARG A 143 1.14 29.88 1.07
N ARG A 144 1.31 29.65 -0.24
CA ARG A 144 1.30 30.70 -1.27
C ARG A 144 -0.04 31.44 -1.37
N LEU A 145 -1.14 30.76 -1.03
CA LEU A 145 -2.49 31.34 -0.97
C LEU A 145 -2.80 32.00 0.39
N GLY A 146 -1.82 32.10 1.30
CA GLY A 146 -2.00 32.73 2.61
C GLY A 146 -2.64 31.82 3.68
N CYS A 147 -2.76 30.51 3.44
CA CYS A 147 -3.31 29.58 4.42
C CYS A 147 -2.33 29.37 5.59
N THR A 148 -2.79 29.61 6.82
CA THR A 148 -1.97 29.57 8.05
C THR A 148 -2.21 28.35 8.92
N GLN A 149 -3.17 27.49 8.56
CA GLN A 149 -3.50 26.24 9.25
C GLN A 149 -2.27 25.37 9.47
N ARG A 150 -2.29 24.53 10.50
CA ARG A 150 -1.26 23.52 10.69
C ARG A 150 -1.39 22.43 9.62
N GLN A 151 -0.29 22.08 8.98
CA GLN A 151 -0.23 21.16 7.84
C GLN A 151 0.71 19.99 8.12
N GLY A 152 0.17 18.78 8.13
CA GLY A 152 0.93 17.54 8.19
C GLY A 152 1.00 16.87 6.83
N PHE A 153 2.14 16.26 6.50
CA PHE A 153 2.30 15.37 5.35
C PHE A 153 2.61 13.95 5.81
N PHE A 154 2.01 12.94 5.20
CA PHE A 154 2.37 11.54 5.44
C PHE A 154 2.65 10.79 4.14
N LEU A 155 3.86 10.25 3.99
CA LEU A 155 4.26 9.43 2.86
C LEU A 155 3.95 7.95 3.10
N HIS A 156 3.12 7.35 2.24
CA HIS A 156 2.71 5.95 2.42
C HIS A 156 3.65 4.94 1.76
N VAL A 157 4.40 5.38 0.76
CA VAL A 157 5.43 4.63 0.04
C VAL A 157 6.80 4.83 0.71
N PRO A 158 7.84 4.06 0.35
CA PRO A 158 9.18 4.28 0.89
C PRO A 158 9.75 5.64 0.49
N PHE A 159 10.73 6.13 1.26
CA PHE A 159 11.60 7.22 0.83
C PHE A 159 13.02 6.69 0.57
N PRO A 160 13.56 6.87 -0.65
CA PRO A 160 14.86 6.31 -1.02
C PRO A 160 16.04 7.11 -0.44
N PRO A 161 17.24 6.53 -0.36
CA PRO A 161 18.44 7.27 0.00
C PRO A 161 18.64 8.47 -0.93
N TYR A 162 19.20 9.55 -0.40
CA TYR A 162 19.32 10.83 -1.10
C TYR A 162 19.95 10.70 -2.49
N GLY A 163 21.04 9.93 -2.65
CA GLY A 163 21.68 9.73 -3.95
C GLY A 163 20.77 9.10 -5.02
N LEU A 164 19.83 8.25 -4.61
CA LEU A 164 18.83 7.68 -5.53
C LEU A 164 17.73 8.71 -5.83
N PHE A 165 17.29 9.46 -4.81
CA PHE A 165 16.30 10.51 -5.01
C PHE A 165 16.82 11.63 -5.92
N LEU A 166 18.09 12.02 -5.79
CA LEU A 166 18.73 13.09 -6.57
C LEU A 166 18.85 12.76 -8.06
N ALA A 167 18.75 11.47 -8.45
CA ALA A 167 18.68 11.09 -9.86
C ALA A 167 17.41 11.61 -10.56
N LEU A 168 16.38 12.01 -9.80
CA LEU A 168 15.17 12.63 -10.30
C LEU A 168 15.42 14.09 -10.71
N PRO A 169 15.11 14.49 -11.96
CA PRO A 169 15.10 15.91 -12.30
C PRO A 169 14.13 16.68 -11.40
N ARG A 170 14.56 17.84 -10.89
CA ARG A 170 13.79 18.68 -9.95
C ARG A 170 13.65 18.08 -8.54
N ALA A 171 14.50 17.12 -8.15
CA ALA A 171 14.52 16.54 -6.80
C ALA A 171 14.57 17.59 -5.68
N GLU A 172 15.48 18.57 -5.79
CA GLU A 172 15.65 19.62 -4.77
C GLU A 172 14.40 20.50 -4.62
N GLU A 173 13.69 20.79 -5.72
CA GLU A 173 12.42 21.54 -5.69
C GLU A 173 11.34 20.78 -4.92
N LEU A 174 11.26 19.46 -5.12
CA LEU A 174 10.31 18.59 -4.40
C LEU A 174 10.65 18.45 -2.92
N LEU A 175 11.94 18.39 -2.56
CA LEU A 175 12.38 18.41 -1.16
C LEU A 175 12.01 19.74 -0.50
N ALA A 176 12.21 20.85 -1.22
CA ALA A 176 11.83 22.16 -0.73
C ALA A 176 10.29 22.30 -0.61
N ASP A 177 9.51 21.64 -1.46
CA ASP A 177 8.06 21.55 -1.31
C ASP A 177 7.66 20.81 -0.01
N LEU A 178 8.30 19.68 0.26
CA LEU A 178 8.08 18.91 1.50
C LEU A 178 8.45 19.71 2.76
N ALA A 179 9.46 20.58 2.67
CA ALA A 179 9.86 21.44 3.78
C ALA A 179 8.79 22.46 4.21
N ALA A 180 7.73 22.68 3.40
CA ALA A 180 6.64 23.58 3.73
C ALA A 180 5.62 23.03 4.74
N TYR A 181 5.65 21.71 5.03
CA TYR A 181 4.78 21.07 6.02
C TYR A 181 5.32 21.22 7.44
N ASP A 182 4.43 21.37 8.41
CA ASP A 182 4.77 21.55 9.83
C ASP A 182 5.15 20.22 10.50
N VAL A 183 4.61 19.10 10.01
CA VAL A 183 4.95 17.73 10.43
C VAL A 183 5.11 16.85 9.20
N ILE A 184 6.20 16.09 9.13
CA ILE A 184 6.47 15.18 8.01
C ILE A 184 6.55 13.75 8.54
N GLY A 185 5.55 12.94 8.23
CA GLY A 185 5.48 11.54 8.60
C GLY A 185 5.86 10.60 7.46
N VAL A 186 6.56 9.54 7.82
CA VAL A 186 6.91 8.43 6.92
C VAL A 186 6.62 7.08 7.59
N GLN A 187 6.75 5.98 6.86
CA GLN A 187 6.38 4.66 7.37
C GLN A 187 7.39 4.09 8.37
N THR A 188 8.67 4.16 8.05
CA THR A 188 9.74 3.49 8.81
C THR A 188 10.84 4.47 9.23
N GLU A 189 11.63 4.08 10.23
CA GLU A 189 12.78 4.89 10.64
C GLU A 189 13.83 4.99 9.54
N ASP A 190 14.01 3.95 8.72
CA ASP A 190 14.89 4.01 7.54
C ASP A 190 14.43 5.07 6.54
N ASP A 191 13.12 5.17 6.28
CA ASP A 191 12.56 6.24 5.43
C ASP A 191 12.80 7.61 6.06
N ALA A 192 12.71 7.71 7.39
CA ALA A 192 12.90 8.97 8.12
C ALA A 192 14.36 9.42 8.05
N ILE A 193 15.32 8.50 8.28
CA ILE A 193 16.76 8.74 8.11
C ILE A 193 17.06 9.23 6.70
N ASN A 194 16.53 8.54 5.68
CA ASN A 194 16.77 8.91 4.29
C ASN A 194 16.22 10.30 3.96
N LEU A 195 15.00 10.62 4.42
CA LEU A 195 14.38 11.91 4.15
C LEU A 195 15.04 13.06 4.94
N ARG A 196 15.42 12.84 6.20
CA ARG A 196 16.18 13.82 6.98
C ARG A 196 17.49 14.17 6.29
N HIS A 197 18.26 13.15 5.89
CA HIS A 197 19.51 13.36 5.17
C HIS A 197 19.29 14.10 3.84
N ALA A 198 18.24 13.76 3.08
CA ALA A 198 17.92 14.46 1.84
C ALA A 198 17.57 15.93 2.06
N LEU A 199 16.78 16.25 3.10
CA LEU A 199 16.42 17.63 3.46
C LEU A 199 17.63 18.43 3.95
N GLU A 200 18.47 17.84 4.80
CA GLU A 200 19.73 18.46 5.27
C GLU A 200 20.66 18.79 4.11
N ALA A 201 20.80 17.87 3.15
CA ALA A 201 21.66 18.04 1.99
C ALA A 201 21.23 19.21 1.08
N VAL A 202 19.95 19.60 1.09
CA VAL A 202 19.42 20.75 0.34
C VAL A 202 19.21 22.00 1.22
N GLY A 203 19.83 22.04 2.40
CA GLY A 203 19.77 23.19 3.30
C GLY A 203 18.45 23.36 4.07
N GLN A 204 17.63 22.31 4.16
CA GLN A 204 16.33 22.31 4.85
C GLN A 204 16.43 21.62 6.23
N GLY A 205 17.45 21.94 7.02
CA GLY A 205 17.71 21.29 8.32
C GLY A 205 16.57 21.42 9.34
N GLU A 206 15.88 22.56 9.38
CA GLU A 206 14.70 22.74 10.22
C GLU A 206 13.53 21.84 9.80
N ALA A 207 13.40 21.55 8.50
CA ALA A 207 12.44 20.56 8.01
C ALA A 207 12.83 19.14 8.38
N ALA A 208 14.12 18.80 8.31
CA ALA A 208 14.62 17.49 8.72
C ALA A 208 14.27 17.17 10.19
N ALA A 209 14.37 18.15 11.09
CA ALA A 209 13.98 18.00 12.49
C ALA A 209 12.48 17.69 12.71
N ARG A 210 11.62 17.97 11.72
CA ARG A 210 10.17 17.72 11.74
C ARG A 210 9.78 16.36 11.14
N VAL A 211 10.75 15.55 10.71
CA VAL A 211 10.52 14.23 10.12
C VAL A 211 10.50 13.14 11.19
N ALA A 212 9.41 12.36 11.23
CA ALA A 212 9.28 11.22 12.14
C ALA A 212 8.60 10.01 11.47
N ALA A 213 8.91 8.81 11.96
CA ALA A 213 8.28 7.58 11.52
C ALA A 213 6.97 7.32 12.27
N PHE A 214 5.89 7.07 11.54
CA PHE A 214 4.60 6.63 12.06
C PHE A 214 4.14 5.41 11.25
N PRO A 215 4.51 4.17 11.65
CA PRO A 215 4.18 2.98 10.89
C PRO A 215 2.67 2.74 10.89
N VAL A 216 2.05 2.73 9.71
CA VAL A 216 0.61 2.50 9.60
C VAL A 216 0.23 1.07 10.01
N GLY A 217 -0.83 0.96 10.81
CA GLY A 217 -1.39 -0.29 11.29
C GLY A 217 -2.66 -0.75 10.59
N ILE A 218 -3.29 -1.78 11.13
CA ILE A 218 -4.64 -2.22 10.79
C ILE A 218 -5.53 -2.26 12.04
N ASP A 219 -6.85 -2.37 11.85
CA ASP A 219 -7.75 -2.86 12.90
C ASP A 219 -7.70 -4.40 12.89
N ALA A 220 -6.74 -4.95 13.63
CA ALA A 220 -6.43 -6.38 13.65
C ALA A 220 -7.61 -7.20 14.21
N ASP A 221 -8.27 -6.69 15.25
CA ASP A 221 -9.43 -7.34 15.86
C ASP A 221 -10.64 -7.38 14.93
N ALA A 222 -10.94 -6.28 14.23
CA ALA A 222 -12.00 -6.30 13.24
C ALA A 222 -11.68 -7.24 12.07
N PHE A 223 -10.42 -7.31 11.65
CA PHE A 223 -10.01 -8.20 10.56
C PHE A 223 -10.06 -9.68 10.98
N ARG A 224 -9.61 -10.02 12.18
CA ARG A 224 -9.74 -11.37 12.75
C ARG A 224 -11.20 -11.83 12.74
N ARG A 225 -12.11 -11.01 13.30
CA ARG A 225 -13.55 -11.29 13.30
C ARG A 225 -14.13 -11.41 11.89
N LEU A 226 -13.62 -10.62 10.95
CA LEU A 226 -14.02 -10.70 9.54
C LEU A 226 -13.61 -12.04 8.92
N ALA A 227 -12.38 -12.49 9.17
CA ALA A 227 -11.84 -13.74 8.69
C ALA A 227 -12.58 -14.97 9.26
N GLU A 228 -12.90 -14.94 10.56
CA GLU A 228 -13.69 -15.98 11.23
C GLU A 228 -15.09 -16.11 10.61
N ARG A 229 -15.80 -14.99 10.44
CA ARG A 229 -17.12 -15.00 9.79
C ARG A 229 -17.04 -15.39 8.32
N ALA A 230 -15.94 -15.09 7.64
CA ALA A 230 -15.78 -15.42 6.24
C ALA A 230 -15.73 -16.93 5.97
N LEU A 231 -15.35 -17.77 6.95
CA LEU A 231 -15.37 -19.23 6.82
C LEU A 231 -16.77 -19.79 6.53
N THR A 232 -17.83 -19.10 6.97
CA THR A 232 -19.22 -19.50 6.73
C THR A 232 -19.78 -18.96 5.41
N ARG A 233 -18.97 -18.30 4.58
CA ARG A 233 -19.39 -17.87 3.24
C ARG A 233 -19.32 -19.02 2.23
N ALA A 234 -20.26 -19.03 1.29
CA ALA A 234 -20.34 -20.08 0.28
C ALA A 234 -19.10 -20.09 -0.64
N GLU A 235 -18.56 -18.92 -0.96
CA GLU A 235 -17.34 -18.75 -1.76
C GLU A 235 -16.12 -19.36 -1.05
N THR A 236 -15.97 -19.07 0.26
CA THR A 236 -14.86 -19.60 1.07
C THR A 236 -14.96 -21.12 1.24
N ARG A 237 -16.16 -21.66 1.51
CA ARG A 237 -16.36 -23.11 1.58
C ARG A 237 -16.07 -23.82 0.26
N ARG A 238 -16.59 -23.31 -0.87
CA ARG A 238 -16.34 -23.89 -2.19
C ARG A 238 -14.87 -23.89 -2.53
N PHE A 239 -14.17 -22.79 -2.24
CA PHE A 239 -12.73 -22.72 -2.45
C PHE A 239 -11.99 -23.72 -1.57
N HIS A 240 -12.30 -23.81 -0.28
CA HIS A 240 -11.68 -24.79 0.61
C HIS A 240 -11.87 -26.23 0.12
N GLN A 241 -13.10 -26.60 -0.28
CA GLN A 241 -13.38 -27.93 -0.85
C GLN A 241 -12.56 -28.20 -2.11
N SER A 242 -12.37 -27.20 -2.97
CA SER A 242 -11.57 -27.32 -4.20
C SER A 242 -10.07 -27.52 -3.97
N LEU A 243 -9.57 -27.35 -2.74
CA LEU A 243 -8.17 -27.66 -2.41
C LEU A 243 -7.98 -29.17 -2.19
N VAL A 244 -9.04 -29.92 -1.88
CA VAL A 244 -9.01 -31.38 -1.66
C VAL A 244 -7.94 -31.77 -0.61
N GLY A 245 -7.90 -31.03 0.51
CA GLY A 245 -6.95 -31.27 1.60
C GLY A 245 -5.52 -30.78 1.35
N ARG A 246 -5.24 -30.14 0.22
CA ARG A 246 -3.92 -29.56 -0.09
C ARG A 246 -3.68 -28.28 0.70
N ALA A 247 -2.42 -28.06 1.08
CA ALA A 247 -1.98 -26.82 1.70
C ALA A 247 -2.16 -25.64 0.72
N LEU A 248 -2.49 -24.48 1.27
CA LEU A 248 -2.66 -23.25 0.49
C LEU A 248 -1.50 -22.29 0.77
N VAL A 249 -0.79 -21.91 -0.29
CA VAL A 249 0.08 -20.73 -0.32
C VAL A 249 -0.74 -19.58 -0.91
N MET A 250 -0.68 -18.39 -0.32
CA MET A 250 -1.50 -17.25 -0.75
C MET A 250 -0.68 -15.98 -0.92
N GLY A 251 -0.81 -15.35 -2.09
CA GLY A 251 -0.32 -14.02 -2.40
C GLY A 251 -1.48 -13.09 -2.78
N VAL A 252 -1.49 -11.87 -2.27
CA VAL A 252 -2.51 -10.85 -2.57
C VAL A 252 -1.83 -9.51 -2.78
N ASP A 253 -1.84 -9.01 -4.02
CA ASP A 253 -1.14 -7.77 -4.35
C ASP A 253 -1.81 -7.12 -5.54
N ARG A 254 -1.81 -5.79 -5.63
CA ARG A 254 -2.11 -5.14 -6.91
C ARG A 254 -1.12 -5.62 -7.98
N LEU A 255 -1.54 -5.70 -9.24
CA LEU A 255 -0.62 -5.94 -10.34
C LEU A 255 0.29 -4.72 -10.46
N ASP A 256 1.48 -4.80 -9.90
CA ASP A 256 2.41 -3.68 -9.71
C ASP A 256 3.84 -4.23 -9.63
N TYR A 257 4.78 -3.62 -10.36
CA TYR A 257 6.16 -4.10 -10.49
C TYR A 257 6.97 -4.01 -9.20
N THR A 258 6.46 -3.31 -8.20
CA THR A 258 7.04 -3.24 -6.85
C THR A 258 6.84 -4.54 -6.06
N LYS A 259 5.89 -5.39 -6.46
CA LYS A 259 5.43 -6.54 -5.69
C LYS A 259 6.23 -7.82 -5.89
N GLY A 260 7.25 -7.79 -6.76
CA GLY A 260 8.14 -8.92 -7.00
C GLY A 260 7.43 -10.17 -7.51
N LEU A 261 6.31 -10.01 -8.21
CA LEU A 261 5.46 -11.12 -8.64
C LEU A 261 6.20 -12.12 -9.56
N PRO A 262 7.04 -11.69 -10.53
CA PRO A 262 7.84 -12.63 -11.33
C PRO A 262 8.82 -13.44 -10.48
N GLN A 263 9.53 -12.80 -9.55
CA GLN A 263 10.47 -13.47 -8.64
C GLN A 263 9.75 -14.45 -7.73
N ARG A 264 8.56 -14.08 -7.26
CA ARG A 264 7.70 -14.94 -6.45
C ARG A 264 7.24 -16.18 -7.21
N PHE A 265 6.86 -16.02 -8.49
CA PHE A 265 6.47 -17.14 -9.35
C PHE A 265 7.67 -18.02 -9.66
N ALA A 266 8.85 -17.42 -9.89
CA ALA A 266 10.11 -18.14 -10.03
C ALA A 266 10.44 -18.97 -8.78
N GLY A 267 10.30 -18.39 -7.58
CA GLY A 267 10.55 -19.11 -6.33
C GLY A 267 9.56 -20.27 -6.10
N TYR A 268 8.28 -20.09 -6.44
CA TYR A 268 7.33 -21.20 -6.40
C TYR A 268 7.65 -22.30 -7.44
N ALA A 269 8.12 -21.92 -8.63
CA ALA A 269 8.58 -22.89 -9.62
C ALA A 269 9.81 -23.67 -9.08
N GLN A 270 10.75 -23.00 -8.42
CA GLN A 270 11.90 -23.63 -7.79
C GLN A 270 11.50 -24.56 -6.63
N LEU A 271 10.48 -24.19 -5.84
CA LEU A 271 9.90 -25.06 -4.82
C LEU A 271 9.46 -26.39 -5.45
N LEU A 272 8.66 -26.32 -6.52
CA LEU A 272 8.17 -27.52 -7.21
C LEU A 272 9.29 -28.31 -7.88
N ALA A 273 10.31 -27.64 -8.41
CA ALA A 273 11.46 -28.30 -9.03
C ALA A 273 12.29 -29.08 -8.02
N ARG A 274 12.68 -28.44 -6.91
CA ARG A 274 13.68 -28.95 -5.95
C ARG A 274 13.06 -29.77 -4.81
N PHE A 275 11.89 -29.35 -4.32
CA PHE A 275 11.23 -29.95 -3.15
C PHE A 275 9.98 -30.71 -3.58
N THR A 276 10.21 -31.86 -4.25
CA THR A 276 9.17 -32.62 -4.96
C THR A 276 8.05 -33.13 -4.05
N ALA A 277 8.28 -33.23 -2.74
CA ALA A 277 7.28 -33.59 -1.73
C ALA A 277 6.05 -32.67 -1.71
N HIS A 278 6.17 -31.42 -2.21
CA HIS A 278 5.05 -30.48 -2.26
C HIS A 278 4.17 -30.61 -3.50
N ARG A 279 4.62 -31.36 -4.52
CA ARG A 279 3.84 -31.59 -5.75
C ARG A 279 2.55 -32.34 -5.43
N GLY A 280 1.41 -31.84 -5.91
CA GLY A 280 0.09 -32.39 -5.59
C GLY A 280 -0.36 -32.21 -4.13
N ARG A 281 0.48 -31.62 -3.26
CA ARG A 281 0.23 -31.43 -1.82
C ARG A 281 0.00 -29.97 -1.44
N ALA A 282 0.49 -29.03 -2.24
CA ALA A 282 0.26 -27.59 -2.07
C ALA A 282 -0.31 -26.96 -3.35
N THR A 283 -1.13 -25.93 -3.19
CA THR A 283 -1.60 -25.06 -4.28
C THR A 283 -1.29 -23.62 -3.92
N TYR A 284 -0.75 -22.88 -4.88
CA TYR A 284 -0.49 -21.46 -4.74
C TYR A 284 -1.60 -20.64 -5.40
N LEU A 285 -2.29 -19.81 -4.61
CA LEU A 285 -3.24 -18.81 -5.10
C LEU A 285 -2.59 -17.42 -5.10
N GLN A 286 -2.46 -16.81 -6.29
CA GLN A 286 -2.14 -15.39 -6.43
C GLN A 286 -3.39 -14.63 -6.87
N VAL A 287 -3.88 -13.74 -6.02
CA VAL A 287 -4.88 -12.74 -6.38
C VAL A 287 -4.14 -11.44 -6.72
N THR A 288 -4.25 -10.99 -7.97
CA THR A 288 -3.65 -9.74 -8.42
C THR A 288 -4.57 -8.89 -9.29
N PRO A 289 -5.49 -8.11 -8.69
CA PRO A 289 -6.38 -7.25 -9.47
C PRO A 289 -5.57 -6.31 -10.37
N VAL A 290 -6.01 -6.19 -11.63
CA VAL A 290 -5.41 -5.25 -12.56
C VAL A 290 -5.53 -3.83 -12.01
N SER A 291 -4.42 -3.11 -12.00
CA SER A 291 -4.38 -1.69 -11.68
C SER A 291 -3.63 -0.96 -12.79
N ARG A 292 -4.08 0.26 -13.16
CA ARG A 292 -3.38 1.13 -14.12
C ARG A 292 -3.08 0.46 -15.47
N GLY A 293 -4.04 -0.28 -16.03
CA GLY A 293 -3.87 -1.09 -17.25
C GLY A 293 -3.43 -0.31 -18.50
N ASP A 294 -3.66 1.00 -18.53
CA ASP A 294 -3.27 1.88 -19.65
C ASP A 294 -1.77 2.21 -19.64
N VAL A 295 -1.05 1.91 -18.56
CA VAL A 295 0.40 2.17 -18.44
C VAL A 295 1.20 0.98 -18.99
N ALA A 296 2.16 1.25 -19.88
CA ALA A 296 2.89 0.22 -20.62
C ALA A 296 3.61 -0.79 -19.72
N GLN A 297 4.25 -0.33 -18.64
CA GLN A 297 4.96 -1.17 -17.68
C GLN A 297 4.04 -2.20 -17.01
N TYR A 298 2.78 -1.84 -16.74
CA TYR A 298 1.79 -2.73 -16.15
C TYR A 298 1.32 -3.79 -17.15
N ARG A 299 1.18 -3.43 -18.44
CA ARG A 299 0.88 -4.40 -19.49
C ARG A 299 2.01 -5.41 -19.69
N SER A 300 3.26 -4.95 -19.70
CA SER A 300 4.42 -5.85 -19.82
C SER A 300 4.50 -6.82 -18.65
N LEU A 301 4.36 -6.32 -17.42
CA LEU A 301 4.33 -7.17 -16.23
C LEU A 301 3.19 -8.20 -16.31
N ARG A 302 2.00 -7.80 -16.79
CA ARG A 302 0.88 -8.72 -16.94
C ARG A 302 1.22 -9.89 -17.85
N ARG A 303 1.80 -9.62 -19.03
CA ARG A 303 2.20 -10.67 -19.99
C ARG A 303 3.22 -11.62 -19.37
N GLU A 304 4.23 -11.08 -18.70
CA GLU A 304 5.24 -11.88 -18.01
C GLU A 304 4.61 -12.82 -16.96
N LEU A 305 3.63 -12.34 -16.19
CA LEU A 305 2.92 -13.17 -15.21
C LEU A 305 2.02 -14.23 -15.86
N ASP A 306 1.35 -13.90 -16.97
CA ASP A 306 0.56 -14.87 -17.75
C ASP A 306 1.48 -16.00 -18.29
N GLU A 307 2.66 -15.64 -18.79
CA GLU A 307 3.68 -16.60 -19.27
C GLU A 307 4.21 -17.49 -18.14
N TRP A 308 4.55 -16.92 -16.99
CA TRP A 308 4.96 -17.70 -15.81
C TRP A 308 3.86 -18.65 -15.34
N ALA A 309 2.61 -18.18 -15.26
CA ALA A 309 1.49 -19.01 -14.86
C ALA A 309 1.25 -20.17 -15.83
N GLY A 310 1.34 -19.89 -17.14
CA GLY A 310 1.27 -20.90 -18.19
C GLY A 310 2.38 -21.94 -18.09
N ARG A 311 3.63 -21.48 -17.90
CA ARG A 311 4.78 -22.38 -17.75
C ARG A 311 4.68 -23.28 -16.52
N ILE A 312 4.40 -22.72 -15.34
CA ILE A 312 4.31 -23.50 -14.09
C ILE A 312 3.20 -24.54 -14.20
N ASN A 313 2.01 -24.13 -14.64
CA ASN A 313 0.89 -25.06 -14.75
C ASN A 313 1.13 -26.09 -15.88
N GLY A 314 1.67 -25.69 -17.03
CA GLY A 314 1.98 -26.61 -18.12
C GLY A 314 3.03 -27.66 -17.76
N GLN A 315 3.96 -27.34 -16.86
CA GLN A 315 5.01 -28.25 -16.43
C GLN A 315 4.60 -29.20 -15.29
N TYR A 316 3.76 -28.74 -14.37
CA TYR A 316 3.49 -29.46 -13.11
C TYR A 316 2.02 -29.83 -12.87
N ALA A 317 1.07 -29.37 -13.68
CA ALA A 317 -0.33 -29.69 -13.44
C ALA A 317 -0.62 -31.18 -13.67
N GLU A 318 -1.59 -31.67 -12.90
CA GLU A 318 -2.19 -32.99 -13.04
C GLU A 318 -3.70 -32.80 -13.30
N PRO A 319 -4.43 -33.81 -13.79
CA PRO A 319 -5.87 -33.68 -14.07
C PRO A 319 -6.70 -33.16 -12.89
N ASP A 320 -6.28 -33.44 -11.66
CA ASP A 320 -6.95 -33.03 -10.42
C ASP A 320 -6.21 -31.94 -9.62
N TRP A 321 -5.12 -31.38 -10.18
CA TRP A 321 -4.29 -30.39 -9.49
C TRP A 321 -3.78 -29.29 -10.43
N VAL A 322 -4.15 -28.05 -10.10
CA VAL A 322 -3.57 -26.84 -10.70
C VAL A 322 -2.59 -26.23 -9.69
N PRO A 323 -1.26 -26.27 -9.94
CA PRO A 323 -0.25 -25.83 -9.01
C PRO A 323 -0.35 -24.34 -8.66
N LEU A 324 -0.57 -23.49 -9.67
CA LEU A 324 -0.69 -22.03 -9.55
C LEU A 324 -2.06 -21.56 -10.05
N ARG A 325 -2.91 -21.13 -9.12
CA ARG A 325 -4.19 -20.46 -9.39
C ARG A 325 -3.94 -18.95 -9.45
N TYR A 326 -3.91 -18.41 -10.67
CA TYR A 326 -3.67 -16.99 -10.93
C TYR A 326 -4.97 -16.25 -11.26
N MET A 327 -5.32 -15.24 -10.46
CA MET A 327 -6.55 -14.46 -10.63
C MET A 327 -6.25 -12.97 -10.78
N THR A 328 -6.79 -12.35 -11.83
CA THR A 328 -6.59 -10.91 -12.09
C THR A 328 -7.81 -10.02 -11.88
N ARG A 329 -8.86 -10.62 -11.33
CA ARG A 329 -10.07 -9.92 -10.92
C ARG A 329 -10.00 -9.56 -9.43
N PRO A 330 -10.58 -8.43 -9.03
CA PRO A 330 -10.70 -8.09 -7.62
C PRO A 330 -11.53 -9.14 -6.90
N VAL A 331 -11.10 -9.50 -5.69
CA VAL A 331 -11.83 -10.37 -4.77
C VAL A 331 -12.26 -9.52 -3.57
N GLN A 332 -13.50 -9.69 -3.15
CA GLN A 332 -14.08 -8.95 -2.03
C GLN A 332 -13.27 -9.20 -0.75
N ARG A 333 -12.98 -8.13 0.00
CA ARG A 333 -12.14 -8.18 1.21
C ARG A 333 -12.57 -9.25 2.24
N PRO A 334 -13.87 -9.49 2.53
CA PRO A 334 -14.25 -10.56 3.43
C PRO A 334 -13.89 -11.96 2.89
N VAL A 335 -14.01 -12.18 1.57
CA VAL A 335 -13.64 -13.47 0.96
C VAL A 335 -12.12 -13.67 1.04
N LEU A 336 -11.34 -12.63 0.77
CA LEU A 336 -9.88 -12.65 0.95
C LEU A 336 -9.49 -12.97 2.40
N ALA A 337 -10.14 -12.37 3.39
CA ALA A 337 -9.88 -12.65 4.81
C ALA A 337 -10.12 -14.14 5.14
N GLY A 338 -11.19 -14.74 4.59
CA GLY A 338 -11.44 -16.17 4.73
C GLY A 338 -10.38 -17.04 4.06
N PHE A 339 -9.91 -16.66 2.86
CA PHE A 339 -8.81 -17.38 2.19
C PHE A 339 -7.49 -17.26 2.96
N MET A 340 -7.18 -16.09 3.52
CA MET A 340 -5.98 -15.88 4.35
C MET A 340 -6.00 -16.77 5.60
N ARG A 341 -7.17 -16.91 6.24
CA ARG A 341 -7.33 -17.80 7.40
C ARG A 341 -7.16 -19.29 7.05
N LEU A 342 -7.50 -19.69 5.82
CA LEU A 342 -7.28 -21.05 5.32
C LEU A 342 -5.85 -21.31 4.85
N ALA A 343 -5.08 -20.25 4.55
CA ALA A 343 -3.76 -20.36 3.97
C ALA A 343 -2.75 -20.85 5.01
N ARG A 344 -1.99 -21.88 4.64
CA ARG A 344 -0.86 -22.37 5.44
C ARG A 344 0.33 -21.41 5.35
N VAL A 345 0.48 -20.75 4.20
CA VAL A 345 1.55 -19.77 3.97
C VAL A 345 1.00 -18.50 3.35
N GLY A 346 1.33 -17.35 3.94
CA GLY A 346 1.15 -16.02 3.36
C GLY A 346 2.46 -15.62 2.69
N LEU A 347 2.46 -15.45 1.38
CA LEU A 347 3.65 -15.17 0.59
C LEU A 347 3.65 -13.70 0.14
N VAL A 348 4.36 -12.88 0.91
CA VAL A 348 4.37 -11.41 0.75
C VAL A 348 5.79 -10.96 0.45
N THR A 349 6.18 -10.99 -0.82
CA THR A 349 7.59 -10.80 -1.23
C THR A 349 7.81 -9.56 -2.13
N PRO A 350 7.34 -8.34 -1.76
CA PRO A 350 7.59 -7.16 -2.57
C PRO A 350 9.09 -6.84 -2.67
N LEU A 351 9.52 -6.33 -3.82
CA LEU A 351 10.89 -5.83 -4.03
C LEU A 351 11.16 -4.57 -3.20
N ARG A 352 10.14 -3.73 -3.02
CA ARG A 352 10.14 -2.60 -2.09
C ARG A 352 8.69 -2.23 -1.76
N ASP A 353 8.38 -1.99 -0.50
CA ASP A 353 7.04 -1.60 -0.07
C ASP A 353 7.12 -0.73 1.18
N GLY A 354 6.38 0.38 1.23
CA GLY A 354 6.43 1.31 2.37
C GLY A 354 5.96 0.66 3.67
N MET A 355 5.04 -0.31 3.59
CA MET A 355 4.59 -1.06 4.78
C MET A 355 4.16 -2.48 4.43
N ASN A 356 3.22 -2.62 3.49
CA ASN A 356 2.48 -3.85 3.18
C ASN A 356 1.47 -4.28 4.27
N LEU A 357 0.24 -3.78 4.16
CA LEU A 357 -0.87 -4.15 5.06
C LEU A 357 -1.34 -5.61 4.89
N VAL A 358 -1.11 -6.23 3.72
CA VAL A 358 -1.49 -7.62 3.46
C VAL A 358 -0.74 -8.57 4.40
N ALA A 359 0.53 -8.28 4.72
CA ALA A 359 1.28 -9.04 5.72
C ALA A 359 0.62 -9.00 7.10
N LYS A 360 0.19 -7.81 7.55
CA LYS A 360 -0.49 -7.63 8.85
C LYS A 360 -1.87 -8.29 8.84
N GLU A 361 -2.62 -8.14 7.75
CA GLU A 361 -3.93 -8.78 7.55
C GLU A 361 -3.82 -10.30 7.57
N TYR A 362 -2.80 -10.88 6.92
CA TYR A 362 -2.56 -12.32 6.94
C TYR A 362 -2.36 -12.85 8.37
N VAL A 363 -1.50 -12.19 9.17
CA VAL A 363 -1.28 -12.57 10.57
C VAL A 363 -2.56 -12.41 11.40
N ALA A 364 -3.29 -11.32 11.20
CA ALA A 364 -4.54 -11.07 11.92
C ALA A 364 -5.66 -12.07 11.56
N ALA A 365 -5.64 -12.65 10.36
CA ALA A 365 -6.64 -13.63 9.92
C ALA A 365 -6.46 -15.02 10.55
N GLN A 366 -5.27 -15.35 11.06
CA GLN A 366 -4.91 -16.71 11.46
C GLN A 366 -5.72 -17.21 12.66
N ASP A 367 -5.86 -18.54 12.74
CA ASP A 367 -6.32 -19.20 13.95
C ASP A 367 -5.15 -19.35 14.93
N PRO A 368 -5.21 -18.78 16.14
CA PRO A 368 -4.13 -18.94 17.13
C PRO A 368 -3.81 -20.40 17.46
N ALA A 369 -4.78 -21.31 17.32
CA ALA A 369 -4.59 -22.73 17.63
C ALA A 369 -3.86 -23.49 16.51
N ASP A 370 -3.91 -23.03 15.26
CA ASP A 370 -3.21 -23.64 14.13
C ASP A 370 -2.81 -22.60 13.05
N PRO A 371 -1.98 -21.60 13.38
CA PRO A 371 -1.74 -20.46 12.49
C PRO A 371 -0.83 -20.85 11.31
N GLY A 372 -1.05 -20.26 10.15
CA GLY A 372 -0.11 -20.34 9.04
C GLY A 372 1.19 -19.56 9.30
N VAL A 373 2.13 -19.66 8.35
CA VAL A 373 3.43 -18.98 8.39
C VAL A 373 3.43 -17.79 7.43
N LEU A 374 3.99 -16.66 7.84
CA LEU A 374 4.21 -15.51 6.97
C LEU A 374 5.63 -15.56 6.40
N VAL A 375 5.75 -15.70 5.08
CA VAL A 375 7.00 -15.49 4.34
C VAL A 375 6.99 -14.05 3.83
N LEU A 376 7.94 -13.24 4.31
CA LEU A 376 7.93 -11.79 4.14
C LEU A 376 9.22 -11.28 3.53
N SER A 377 9.13 -10.42 2.52
CA SER A 377 10.31 -9.70 2.02
C SER A 377 10.90 -8.83 3.12
N ARG A 378 12.23 -8.90 3.29
CA ARG A 378 12.97 -7.96 4.15
C ARG A 378 12.81 -6.49 3.71
N PHE A 379 12.40 -6.24 2.47
CA PHE A 379 12.18 -4.90 1.91
C PHE A 379 10.75 -4.37 2.01
N ALA A 380 9.87 -5.06 2.73
CA ALA A 380 8.58 -4.52 3.15
C ALA A 380 8.75 -3.74 4.46
N GLY A 381 8.17 -2.55 4.58
CA GLY A 381 8.25 -1.75 5.81
C GLY A 381 7.62 -2.40 7.05
N ALA A 382 6.79 -3.44 6.89
CA ALA A 382 6.32 -4.27 8.01
C ALA A 382 7.40 -5.20 8.57
N SER A 383 8.46 -5.51 7.82
CA SER A 383 9.45 -6.55 8.20
C SER A 383 10.15 -6.27 9.53
N PRO A 384 10.58 -5.03 9.88
CA PRO A 384 11.29 -4.80 11.14
C PRO A 384 10.40 -5.04 12.37
N ALA A 385 9.09 -4.88 12.20
CA ALA A 385 8.10 -5.10 13.26
C ALA A 385 7.59 -6.56 13.32
N MET A 386 7.97 -7.44 12.39
CA MET A 386 7.36 -8.77 12.25
C MET A 386 8.41 -9.90 12.41
N PRO A 387 9.05 -10.03 13.58
CA PRO A 387 10.20 -10.91 13.81
C PRO A 387 9.86 -12.41 13.73
N GLY A 388 8.58 -12.79 13.85
CA GLY A 388 8.14 -14.18 13.69
C GLY A 388 8.09 -14.63 12.22
N SER A 389 8.17 -13.70 11.26
CA SER A 389 8.12 -14.00 9.83
C SER A 389 9.36 -14.75 9.36
N VAL A 390 9.20 -15.59 8.33
CA VAL A 390 10.33 -16.12 7.56
C VAL A 390 10.73 -15.03 6.57
N LEU A 391 11.81 -14.32 6.87
CA LEU A 391 12.29 -13.22 6.03
C LEU A 391 13.02 -13.76 4.81
N VAL A 392 12.81 -13.13 3.66
CA VAL A 392 13.47 -13.47 2.40
C VAL A 392 14.01 -12.25 1.67
N ASN A 393 15.10 -12.43 0.92
CA ASN A 393 15.42 -11.52 -0.17
C ASN A 393 14.60 -11.90 -1.42
N PRO A 394 13.65 -11.06 -1.87
CA PRO A 394 12.81 -11.38 -3.03
C PRO A 394 13.58 -11.42 -4.35
N LEU A 395 14.85 -11.01 -4.39
CA LEU A 395 15.72 -11.13 -5.57
C LEU A 395 16.35 -12.53 -5.72
N ASP A 396 16.19 -13.39 -4.71
CA ASP A 396 16.70 -14.76 -4.70
C ASP A 396 15.52 -15.74 -4.77
N PRO A 397 15.19 -16.26 -5.97
CA PRO A 397 14.13 -17.26 -6.12
C PRO A 397 14.40 -18.56 -5.34
N ASP A 398 15.66 -18.91 -5.14
CA ASP A 398 16.05 -20.13 -4.41
C ASP A 398 15.79 -19.96 -2.91
N GLU A 399 16.10 -18.79 -2.34
CA GLU A 399 15.74 -18.44 -0.96
C GLU A 399 14.22 -18.43 -0.75
N ILE A 400 13.44 -17.94 -1.72
CA ILE A 400 11.98 -18.02 -1.67
C ILE A 400 11.51 -19.49 -1.65
N ALA A 401 12.11 -20.35 -2.46
CA ALA A 401 11.76 -21.78 -2.52
C ALA A 401 12.07 -22.50 -1.20
N GLU A 402 13.27 -22.28 -0.64
CA GLU A 402 13.70 -22.83 0.64
C GLU A 402 12.82 -22.35 1.79
N SER A 403 12.46 -21.06 1.78
CA SER A 403 11.56 -20.49 2.78
C SER A 403 10.14 -21.03 2.67
N LEU A 404 9.66 -21.30 1.46
CA LEU A 404 8.37 -21.96 1.25
C LEU A 404 8.39 -23.42 1.72
N ASP A 405 9.46 -24.16 1.45
CA ASP A 405 9.63 -25.53 1.93
C ASP A 405 9.62 -25.58 3.47
N ALA A 406 10.40 -24.71 4.10
CA ALA A 406 10.44 -24.56 5.55
C ALA A 406 9.06 -24.17 6.11
N ALA A 407 8.38 -23.19 5.50
CA ALA A 407 7.07 -22.71 5.95
C ALA A 407 5.96 -23.77 5.82
N LEU A 408 5.96 -24.55 4.73
CA LEU A 408 4.98 -25.62 4.51
C LEU A 408 5.19 -26.82 5.43
N SER A 409 6.45 -27.10 5.79
CA SER A 409 6.84 -28.23 6.64
C SER A 409 6.93 -27.86 8.13
N MET A 410 6.66 -26.60 8.49
CA MET A 410 6.88 -26.07 9.83
C MET A 410 5.97 -26.75 10.89
N PRO A 411 6.56 -27.31 11.97
CA PRO A 411 5.78 -27.90 13.07
C PRO A 411 4.83 -26.88 13.70
N ARG A 412 3.68 -27.37 14.18
CA ARG A 412 2.64 -26.53 14.77
C ARG A 412 3.16 -25.64 15.91
N GLU A 413 4.01 -26.18 16.79
CA GLU A 413 4.57 -25.45 17.92
C GLU A 413 5.38 -24.22 17.47
N GLU A 414 6.27 -24.40 16.48
CA GLU A 414 7.04 -23.29 15.92
C GLU A 414 6.14 -22.27 15.22
N ARG A 415 5.12 -22.72 14.48
CA ARG A 415 4.14 -21.82 13.84
C ARG A 415 3.41 -20.95 14.86
N VAL A 416 2.98 -21.54 15.97
CA VAL A 416 2.30 -20.81 17.06
C VAL A 416 3.25 -19.79 17.68
N ALA A 417 4.50 -20.17 18.00
CA ALA A 417 5.48 -19.26 18.58
C ALA A 417 5.78 -18.06 17.65
N ARG A 418 5.99 -18.32 16.36
CA ARG A 418 6.20 -17.27 15.35
C ARG A 418 4.98 -16.38 15.15
N TRP A 419 3.80 -16.96 15.10
CA TRP A 419 2.56 -16.20 15.01
C TRP A 419 2.39 -15.29 16.23
N GLN A 420 2.66 -15.78 17.44
CA GLN A 420 2.58 -14.97 18.66
C GLN A 420 3.55 -13.77 18.62
N ALA A 421 4.79 -13.98 18.15
CA ALA A 421 5.76 -12.89 18.00
C ALA A 421 5.28 -11.81 17.02
N ASN A 422 4.60 -12.19 15.93
CA ASN A 422 4.01 -11.24 14.98
C ASN A 422 2.70 -10.63 15.49
N HIS A 423 1.91 -11.37 16.27
CA HIS A 423 0.65 -10.93 16.84
C HIS A 423 0.85 -9.66 17.67
N ASP A 424 1.85 -9.67 18.56
CA ASP A 424 2.09 -8.54 19.47
C ASP A 424 2.41 -7.25 18.72
N ALA A 425 3.12 -7.35 17.58
CA ALA A 425 3.40 -6.22 16.72
C ALA A 425 2.17 -5.71 15.94
N VAL A 426 1.36 -6.63 15.40
CA VAL A 426 0.16 -6.27 14.62
C VAL A 426 -0.90 -5.62 15.51
N TRP A 427 -1.09 -6.11 16.74
CA TRP A 427 -2.04 -5.53 17.69
C TRP A 427 -1.48 -4.29 18.42
N GLY A 428 -0.18 -4.23 18.67
CA GLY A 428 0.47 -3.08 19.32
C GLY A 428 0.49 -1.81 18.47
N ALA A 429 0.62 -1.94 17.15
CA ALA A 429 0.70 -0.82 16.20
C ALA A 429 -0.53 -0.75 15.29
N SER A 430 -1.69 -0.40 15.87
CA SER A 430 -2.96 -0.31 15.14
C SER A 430 -3.08 0.95 14.26
N ALA A 431 -4.00 0.93 13.30
CA ALA A 431 -4.34 2.11 12.49
C ALA A 431 -4.80 3.30 13.36
N ARG A 432 -5.51 3.00 14.46
CA ARG A 432 -5.90 4.01 15.46
C ARG A 432 -4.68 4.62 16.15
N ALA A 433 -3.72 3.81 16.57
CA ALA A 433 -2.49 4.28 17.20
C ALA A 433 -1.69 5.18 16.24
N TRP A 434 -1.51 4.74 14.98
CA TRP A 434 -0.91 5.55 13.92
C TRP A 434 -1.56 6.93 13.79
N SER A 435 -2.89 6.96 13.62
CA SER A 435 -3.60 8.22 13.43
C SER A 435 -3.51 9.14 14.65
N ARG A 436 -3.59 8.59 15.86
CA ARG A 436 -3.46 9.37 17.10
C ARG A 436 -2.07 9.95 17.27
N SER A 437 -1.02 9.15 17.04
CA SER A 437 0.36 9.61 17.18
C SER A 437 0.68 10.73 16.18
N PHE A 438 0.25 10.59 14.93
CA PHE A 438 0.45 11.64 13.93
C PHE A 438 -0.34 12.91 14.27
N LEU A 439 -1.63 12.77 14.63
CA LEU A 439 -2.46 13.92 14.97
C LEU A 439 -1.96 14.63 16.24
N SER A 440 -1.44 13.90 17.23
CA SER A 440 -0.83 14.50 18.42
C SER A 440 0.38 15.35 18.04
N ALA A 441 1.26 14.86 17.15
CA ALA A 441 2.39 15.65 16.66
C ALA A 441 1.92 16.88 15.86
N LEU A 442 0.85 16.74 15.07
CA LEU A 442 0.29 17.82 14.28
C LEU A 442 -0.44 18.86 15.15
N GLU A 443 -1.07 18.46 16.24
CA GLU A 443 -1.75 19.37 17.17
C GLU A 443 -0.75 20.19 18.01
N GLY A 444 0.43 19.62 18.28
CA GLY A 444 1.51 20.27 19.05
C GLY A 444 1.55 19.74 20.47
#